data_AF-A0A1E3X6C7-F1
#
_entry.id   AF-A0A1E3X6C7-F1
#
_cell.length_a   1.000
_cell.length_b   1.000
_cell.length_c   1.000
_cell.angle_alpha   90.00
_cell.angle_beta   90.00
_cell.angle_gamma   90.00
#
_symmetry.space_group_name_H-M   'P 1'
#
loop_
_entity.id
_entity.type
_entity.pdbx_description
1 polymer ?
#
loop_
_entity_poly.entity_id
_entity_poly.type
_entity_poly.pdbx_seq_one_letter_code
_entity_poly.pdbx_strand_id
1 'polypeptide(L)' 'MAYLTRKRIKGITYYYAEESEWRNGRSKRIWQKYLGPLSKIIAAIEG' A
#
# COMPACT_ATOMS: atom_id res chain seq x y z
N MET A 1 6.51 11.19 2.95
CA MET A 1 5.03 11.25 2.85
C MET A 1 4.54 9.87 2.49
N ALA A 2 3.71 9.26 3.33
CA ALA A 2 3.11 7.95 3.06
C ALA A 2 1.92 8.08 2.10
N TYR A 3 1.74 7.10 1.22
CA TYR A 3 0.63 7.01 0.29
C TYR A 3 0.10 5.58 0.16
N LEU A 4 -1.14 5.46 -0.30
CA LEU A 4 -1.78 4.18 -0.57
C LEU A 4 -1.51 3.77 -2.02
N THR A 5 -1.04 2.54 -2.23
CA THR A 5 -0.94 1.94 -3.56
C THR A 5 -1.83 0.73 -3.68
N ARG A 6 -2.22 0.40 -4.91
CA ARG A 6 -3.08 -0.73 -5.21
C ARG A 6 -2.49 -1.62 -6.29
N LYS A 7 -2.70 -2.92 -6.16
CA LYS A 7 -2.33 -3.93 -7.15
C LYS A 7 -3.53 -4.82 -7.44
N ARG A 8 -3.86 -5.01 -8.71
CA ARG A 8 -4.93 -5.92 -9.13
C ARG A 8 -4.33 -7.28 -9.51
N ILE A 9 -4.80 -8.36 -8.87
CA ILE A 9 -4.39 -9.74 -9.15
C ILE A 9 -5.66 -10.58 -9.26
N LYS A 10 -5.87 -11.27 -10.39
CA LYS A 10 -7.04 -12.13 -10.64
C LYS A 10 -8.38 -11.46 -10.28
N GLY A 11 -8.53 -10.18 -10.62
CA GLY A 11 -9.75 -9.40 -10.33
C GLY A 11 -9.83 -8.80 -8.92
N ILE A 12 -9.00 -9.24 -7.97
CA ILE A 12 -8.97 -8.73 -6.60
C ILE A 12 -8.00 -7.54 -6.52
N THR A 13 -8.44 -6.46 -5.88
CA THR A 13 -7.61 -5.28 -5.62
C THR A 13 -7.02 -5.36 -4.23
N TYR A 14 -5.69 -5.35 -4.16
CA TYR A 14 -4.89 -5.42 -2.96
C TYR A 14 -4.25 -4.08 -2.68
N TYR A 15 -4.24 -3.65 -1.42
CA TYR A 15 -3.71 -2.36 -1.02
C TYR A 15 -2.42 -2.50 -0.24
N TYR A 16 -1.57 -1.49 -0.39
CA TYR A 16 -0.35 -1.31 0.35
C TYR A 16 -0.29 0.14 0.84
N ALA A 17 0.24 0.34 2.03
CA ALA A 17 0.75 1.65 2.42
C ALA A 17 2.24 1.65 2.12
N GLU A 18 2.76 2.70 1.50
CA GLU A 18 4.19 2.83 1.28
C GLU A 18 4.64 4.27 1.44
N GLU A 19 5.92 4.43 1.73
CA GLU A 19 6.57 5.73 1.72
C GLU A 19 7.79 5.66 0.83
N SER A 20 7.97 6.71 0.05
CA SER A 20 9.14 6.90 -0.80
C SER A 20 9.71 8.30 -0.57
N GLU A 21 11.03 8.39 -0.64
CA GLU A 21 11.79 9.64 -0.62
C GLU A 21 12.50 9.85 -1.96
N TRP A 22 12.72 11.11 -2.32
CA TRP A 22 13.62 11.43 -3.43
C TRP A 22 15.04 11.56 -2.88
N ARG A 23 15.95 10.68 -3.29
CA ARG A 23 17.34 10.68 -2.83
C ARG A 23 18.28 10.48 -4.00
N ASN A 24 19.27 11.36 -4.14
CA ASN A 24 20.26 11.34 -5.23
C ASN A 24 19.62 11.29 -6.63
N GLY A 25 18.58 12.09 -6.86
CA GLY A 25 17.91 12.20 -8.17
C GLY A 25 17.02 11.02 -8.55
N ARG A 26 16.77 10.07 -7.64
CA ARG A 26 15.87 8.93 -7.88
C ARG A 26 14.87 8.80 -6.73
N SER A 27 13.66 8.34 -7.04
CA SER A 27 12.71 7.91 -6.03
C SER A 27 13.16 6.59 -5.42
N LYS A 28 13.27 6.54 -4.08
CA LYS A 28 13.62 5.35 -3.31
C LYS A 28 12.50 5.04 -2.33
N ARG A 29 11.99 3.81 -2.38
CA ARG A 29 11.01 3.33 -1.41
C ARG A 29 11.69 3.07 -0.07
N ILE A 30 11.19 3.69 1.00
CA ILE A 30 11.68 3.53 2.36
C ILE A 30 11.06 2.28 2.99
N TRP A 31 9.75 2.16 2.91
CA TRP A 31 9.01 1.01 3.42
C TRP A 31 7.74 0.75 2.61
N GLN A 32 7.24 -0.47 2.72
CA GLN A 32 5.95 -0.90 2.20
C GLN A 32 5.31 -1.86 3.20
N LYS A 33 4.03 -1.64 3.48
CA LYS A 33 3.21 -2.52 4.32
C LYS A 33 2.02 -3.00 3.51
N TYR A 34 1.82 -4.31 3.51
CA TYR A 34 0.67 -4.92 2.87
C TYR A 34 -0.56 -4.81 3.78
N LEU A 35 -1.63 -4.22 3.25
CA LEU A 35 -2.88 -4.01 3.98
C LEU A 35 -3.91 -5.09 3.70
N GLY A 36 -3.82 -5.76 2.54
CA GLY A 36 -4.80 -6.75 2.10
C GLY A 36 -5.81 -6.20 1.10
N PRO A 37 -6.82 -7.01 0.72
CA PRO A 37 -7.95 -6.55 -0.06
C PRO A 37 -8.84 -5.60 0.76
N LEU A 38 -9.71 -4.85 0.08
CA LEU A 38 -10.63 -3.90 0.72
C LEU A 38 -11.44 -4.53 1.86
N SER A 39 -11.96 -5.74 1.66
CA SER A 39 -12.73 -6.47 2.68
C SER A 39 -11.94 -6.71 3.96
N LYS A 40 -10.64 -7.01 3.86
CA LYS A 40 -9.77 -7.23 5.02
C LYS A 40 -9.51 -5.94 5.79
N ILE A 41 -9.38 -4.83 5.07
CA ILE A 41 -9.21 -3.50 5.67
C ILE A 41 -10.47 -3.10 6.43
N ILE A 42 -11.65 -3.27 5.81
CA ILE A 42 -12.94 -2.95 6.44
C ILE A 42 -13.13 -3.79 7.70
N ALA A 43 -12.95 -5.12 7.60
CA ALA A 43 -13.08 -6.01 8.76
C ALA A 43 -12.15 -5.62 9.92
N ALA A 44 -10.92 -5.20 9.62
CA ALA A 44 -9.97 -4.77 10.66
C ALA A 44 -10.35 -3.44 11.33
N ILE A 45 -11.18 -2.61 10.68
CA ILE A 45 -11.68 -1.34 11.25
C ILE A 45 -12.94 -1.58 12.07
N GLU A 46 -13.77 -2.55 11.67
CA GLU A 46 -15.07 -2.83 12.30
C GLU A 46 -14.96 -3.66 13.59
N GLY A 47 -13.88 -4.42 13.78
CA GLY A 47 -13.61 -5.19 15.01
C GLY A 47 -13.93 -6.67 14.88
#